data_AF-A0A645FQJ1-F1
#
_entry.id   AF-A0A645FQJ1-F1
#
_cell.length_a   1.000
_cell.length_b   1.000
_cell.length_c   1.000
_cell.angle_alpha   90.00
_cell.angle_beta   90.00
_cell.angle_gamma   90.00
#
_symmetry.space_group_name_H-M   'P 1'
#
loop_
_entity.id
_entity.type
_entity.pdbx_description
1 polymer ?
#
loop_
_entity_poly.entity_id
_entity_poly.type
_entity_poly.pdbx_seq_one_letter_code
_entity_poly.pdbx_strand_id
1 'polypeptide(L)'
;MEGKVSMIDIHTHIIDDEDGSAKDMEASLTLLRMAAAAGTTDIVATPHICKGTGIIERPLIKERVEVLNSAARAEGITTQVHAGAELEMDWNLLSLLKTGQEDYCLAGSRYILIELPAYNVPNYAEDFL
;
A
#
# COMPACT_ATOMS: atom_id res chain seq x y z
N MET A 1 -17.51 -9.85 27.57
CA MET A 1 -16.41 -9.97 26.60
C MET A 1 -16.52 -8.77 25.70
N GLU A 2 -15.71 -7.74 25.92
CA GLU A 2 -15.67 -6.58 25.02
C GLU A 2 -15.15 -7.04 23.66
N GLY A 3 -15.91 -6.75 22.61
CA GLY A 3 -15.50 -7.06 21.24
C GLY A 3 -14.22 -6.32 20.95
N LYS A 4 -13.14 -7.06 20.70
CA LYS A 4 -11.87 -6.49 20.24
C LYS A 4 -12.15 -5.73 18.95
N VAL A 5 -12.05 -4.40 18.98
CA VAL A 5 -12.28 -3.56 17.79
C VAL A 5 -11.22 -3.94 16.76
N SER A 6 -11.64 -4.40 15.59
CA SER A 6 -10.74 -4.62 14.45
C SER A 6 -10.43 -3.28 13.80
N MET A 7 -9.17 -2.85 13.86
CA MET A 7 -8.70 -1.69 13.11
C MET A 7 -8.06 -2.15 11.80
N ILE A 8 -8.44 -1.51 10.69
CA ILE A 8 -7.87 -1.73 9.36
C ILE A 8 -7.14 -0.45 8.97
N ASP A 9 -5.86 -0.57 8.65
CA ASP A 9 -5.08 0.51 8.05
C ASP A 9 -5.07 0.33 6.52
N ILE A 10 -5.53 1.34 5.79
CA ILE A 10 -5.64 1.27 4.32
C ILE A 10 -4.50 1.97 3.59
N HIS A 11 -3.55 2.59 4.32
CA HIS A 11 -2.44 3.30 3.73
C HIS A 11 -1.22 3.22 4.65
N THR A 12 -0.25 2.39 4.24
CA THR A 12 1.02 2.25 4.96
C THR A 12 2.14 1.92 3.99
N HIS A 13 3.24 2.64 4.12
CA HIS A 13 4.50 2.30 3.48
C HIS A 13 5.26 1.28 4.33
N ILE A 14 4.80 0.02 4.28
CA ILE A 14 5.33 -1.07 5.13
C ILE A 14 6.24 -2.03 4.38
N ILE A 15 6.25 -1.96 3.05
CA ILE A 15 7.15 -2.72 2.18
C ILE A 15 8.16 -1.76 1.58
N ASP A 16 9.39 -2.22 1.43
CA ASP A 16 10.46 -1.45 0.79
C ASP A 16 10.01 -1.02 -0.61
N ASP A 17 10.09 0.27 -0.88
CA ASP A 17 10.00 0.90 -2.18
C ASP A 17 11.36 1.52 -2.49
N GLU A 18 11.65 1.82 -3.76
CA GLU A 18 12.92 2.49 -4.10
C GLU A 18 13.08 3.86 -3.41
N ASP A 19 12.02 4.37 -2.79
CA ASP A 19 11.93 5.62 -2.03
C ASP A 19 12.29 5.49 -0.52
N GLY A 20 12.51 4.28 0.00
CA GLY A 20 13.18 4.03 1.28
C GLY A 20 12.32 4.12 2.54
N SER A 21 11.01 3.92 2.40
CA SER A 21 10.04 3.96 3.50
C SER A 21 10.15 2.79 4.50
N ALA A 22 10.55 1.60 4.03
CA ALA A 22 10.98 0.46 4.86
C ALA A 22 12.34 -0.06 4.37
N LYS A 23 13.42 0.45 4.97
CA LYS A 23 14.81 0.20 4.53
C LYS A 23 15.24 -1.27 4.51
N ASP A 24 14.55 -2.12 5.27
CA ASP A 24 14.75 -3.57 5.33
C ASP A 24 13.54 -4.28 5.96
N MET A 25 13.58 -5.62 5.94
CA MET A 25 12.56 -6.50 6.53
C MET A 25 12.33 -6.24 8.04
N GLU A 26 13.38 -5.91 8.80
CA GLU A 26 13.26 -5.67 10.24
C GLU A 26 12.50 -4.38 10.55
N ALA A 27 12.66 -3.35 9.72
CA ALA A 27 11.85 -2.15 9.80
C ALA A 27 10.35 -2.47 9.58
N SER A 28 10.03 -3.25 8.55
CA SER A 28 8.65 -3.70 8.28
C SER A 28 8.07 -4.50 9.44
N LEU A 29 8.83 -5.46 10.00
CA LEU A 29 8.40 -6.25 11.14
C LEU A 29 8.20 -5.38 12.39
N THR A 30 9.07 -4.39 12.61
CA THR A 30 8.91 -3.43 13.71
C THR A 30 7.61 -2.64 13.60
N LEU A 31 7.29 -2.13 12.40
CA LEU A 31 6.01 -1.45 12.14
C LEU A 31 4.82 -2.38 12.37
N LEU A 32 4.90 -3.64 11.93
CA LEU A 32 3.84 -4.63 12.17
C LEU A 32 3.63 -4.93 13.66
N ARG A 33 4.71 -5.05 14.45
CA ARG A 33 4.62 -5.24 15.91
C ARG A 33 3.91 -4.05 16.57
N MET A 34 4.24 -2.84 16.15
CA MET A 34 3.60 -1.61 16.66
C MET A 34 2.10 -1.56 16.29
N ALA A 35 1.77 -1.86 15.03
CA ALA A 35 0.39 -1.90 14.56
C ALA A 35 -0.44 -2.97 15.29
N ALA A 36 0.10 -4.18 15.46
CA ALA A 36 -0.53 -5.26 16.22
C ALA A 36 -0.79 -4.86 17.68
N ALA A 37 0.18 -4.20 18.33
CA ALA A 37 0.04 -3.69 19.70
C ALA A 37 -1.03 -2.59 19.82
N ALA A 38 -1.23 -1.80 18.76
CA ALA A 38 -2.30 -0.80 18.67
C ALA A 38 -3.68 -1.39 18.32
N GLY A 39 -3.76 -2.69 18.00
CA GLY A 39 -5.01 -3.38 17.65
C GLY A 39 -5.33 -3.46 16.15
N THR A 40 -4.40 -3.08 15.29
CA THR A 40 -4.54 -3.21 13.83
C THR A 40 -4.46 -4.69 13.43
N THR A 41 -5.53 -5.19 12.80
CA THR A 41 -5.63 -6.58 12.32
C THR A 41 -5.22 -6.71 10.87
N ASP A 42 -5.42 -5.66 10.07
CA ASP A 42 -5.20 -5.67 8.63
C ASP A 42 -4.53 -4.37 8.20
N ILE A 43 -3.55 -4.48 7.30
CA ILE A 43 -2.85 -3.36 6.68
C ILE A 43 -2.87 -3.53 5.17
N VAL A 44 -3.18 -2.49 4.42
CA VAL A 44 -2.94 -2.44 2.98
C VAL A 44 -1.61 -1.74 2.73
N ALA A 45 -0.63 -2.47 2.19
CA ALA A 45 0.64 -1.89 1.77
C ALA A 45 0.41 -1.03 0.52
N THR A 46 0.75 0.25 0.60
CA THR A 46 0.54 1.24 -0.46
C THR A 46 1.86 1.94 -0.82
N PRO A 47 2.86 1.21 -1.37
CA PRO A 47 4.07 1.86 -1.85
C PRO A 47 3.72 2.87 -2.97
N HIS A 48 4.57 3.88 -3.14
CA HIS A 48 4.39 4.85 -4.22
C HIS A 48 4.60 4.19 -5.60
N ILE A 49 3.73 4.53 -6.54
CA ILE A 49 3.89 4.25 -7.97
C ILE A 49 4.06 5.59 -8.68
N CYS A 50 5.30 6.10 -8.65
CA CYS A 50 5.68 7.38 -9.26
C CYS A 50 6.16 7.21 -10.70
N LYS A 51 5.91 8.22 -11.54
CA LYS A 51 6.46 8.23 -12.91
C LYS A 51 7.92 8.71 -12.88
N GLY A 52 8.88 7.78 -12.90
CA GLY A 52 10.28 8.12 -13.17
C GLY A 52 11.33 7.33 -12.37
N THR A 53 10.93 6.68 -11.27
CA THR A 53 11.80 5.78 -10.48
C THR A 53 11.76 4.36 -11.03
N GLY A 54 10.63 3.97 -11.61
CA GLY A 54 10.40 2.64 -12.18
C GLY A 54 9.02 2.21 -11.75
N ILE A 55 8.21 1.69 -12.67
CA ILE A 55 6.92 1.13 -12.28
C ILE A 55 7.25 -0.13 -11.47
N ILE A 56 7.05 -0.09 -10.14
CA ILE A 56 6.99 -1.32 -9.38
C ILE A 56 5.77 -2.07 -9.92
N GLU A 57 6.03 -3.09 -10.74
CA GLU A 57 4.95 -3.90 -11.29
C GLU A 57 4.20 -4.57 -10.13
N ARG A 58 2.87 -4.58 -10.17
CA ARG A 58 2.05 -5.21 -9.13
C ARG A 58 2.51 -6.62 -8.72
N PRO A 59 2.95 -7.52 -9.63
CA PRO A 59 3.47 -8.82 -9.23
C PRO A 59 4.55 -8.72 -8.15
N LEU A 60 5.41 -7.72 -8.21
CA LEU A 60 6.46 -7.47 -7.22
C LEU A 60 5.89 -7.00 -5.88
N ILE A 61 4.85 -6.16 -5.87
CA ILE A 61 4.15 -5.75 -4.64
C ILE A 61 3.56 -6.98 -3.93
N LYS A 62 2.87 -7.85 -4.69
CA LYS A 62 2.27 -9.08 -4.13
C LYS A 62 3.33 -10.00 -3.57
N GLU A 63 4.42 -10.23 -4.30
CA GLU A 63 5.55 -11.04 -3.84
C GLU A 63 6.13 -10.48 -2.52
N ARG A 64 6.41 -9.18 -2.46
CA ARG A 64 6.93 -8.52 -1.25
C ARG A 64 5.98 -8.66 -0.06
N VAL A 65 4.67 -8.49 -0.28
CA VAL A 65 3.63 -8.70 0.74
C VAL A 65 3.59 -10.16 1.21
N GLU A 66 3.72 -11.13 0.31
CA GLU A 66 3.76 -12.56 0.68
C GLU A 66 4.99 -12.92 1.51
N VAL A 67 6.16 -12.37 1.15
CA VAL A 67 7.41 -12.54 1.91
C VAL A 67 7.27 -11.93 3.30
N LEU A 68 6.78 -10.69 3.41
CA LEU A 68 6.58 -9.99 4.69
C LEU A 68 5.58 -10.75 5.58
N ASN A 69 4.45 -11.18 5.04
CA ASN A 69 3.47 -11.97 5.79
C ASN A 69 4.07 -13.30 6.29
N SER A 70 4.94 -13.93 5.51
CA SER A 70 5.62 -15.17 5.92
C SER A 70 6.59 -14.93 7.08
N ALA A 71 7.37 -13.85 7.03
CA ALA A 71 8.24 -13.44 8.13
C ALA A 71 7.44 -13.06 9.39
N ALA A 72 6.37 -12.28 9.24
CA ALA A 72 5.49 -11.87 10.33
C ALA A 72 4.87 -13.08 11.05
N ARG A 73 4.39 -14.07 10.30
CA ARG A 73 3.87 -15.34 10.87
C ARG A 73 4.94 -16.12 11.63
N ALA A 74 6.19 -16.14 11.16
CA ALA A 74 7.28 -16.81 11.85
C ALA A 74 7.58 -16.19 13.23
N GLU A 75 7.27 -14.91 13.43
CA GLU A 75 7.38 -14.20 14.71
C GLU A 75 6.10 -14.19 15.54
N GLY A 76 5.01 -14.81 15.06
CA GLY A 76 3.72 -14.81 15.74
C GLY A 76 2.98 -13.47 15.68
N ILE A 77 3.33 -12.59 14.73
CA ILE A 77 2.57 -11.37 14.47
C ILE A 77 1.30 -11.74 13.71
N THR A 78 0.15 -11.25 14.19
CA THR A 78 -1.17 -11.64 13.67
C THR A 78 -1.77 -10.65 12.68
N THR A 79 -1.16 -9.48 12.49
CA THR A 79 -1.58 -8.48 11.52
C THR A 79 -1.34 -8.99 10.09
N GLN A 80 -2.38 -9.00 9.27
CA GLN A 80 -2.34 -9.43 7.88
C GLN A 80 -2.04 -8.25 6.96
N VAL A 81 -1.05 -8.40 6.07
CA VAL A 81 -0.74 -7.39 5.05
C VAL A 81 -1.40 -7.77 3.73
N HIS A 82 -2.03 -6.81 3.08
CA HIS A 82 -2.69 -6.90 1.77
C HIS A 82 -1.97 -6.01 0.76
N ALA A 83 -1.99 -6.40 -0.51
CA ALA A 83 -1.39 -5.59 -1.57
C ALA A 83 -2.31 -4.44 -1.98
N GLY A 84 -1.73 -3.26 -2.20
CA GLY A 84 -2.33 -2.08 -2.79
C GLY A 84 -1.23 -1.21 -3.41
N ALA A 85 -1.56 0.04 -3.72
CA ALA A 85 -0.62 1.02 -4.22
C ALA A 85 -1.11 2.42 -3.92
N GLU A 86 -0.18 3.36 -3.74
CA GLU A 86 -0.45 4.79 -3.80
C GLU A 86 -0.04 5.30 -5.18
N LEU A 87 -0.99 5.87 -5.91
CA LEU A 87 -0.77 6.32 -7.29
C LEU A 87 -0.66 7.84 -7.33
N GLU A 88 0.50 8.36 -7.72
CA GLU A 88 0.67 9.80 -7.92
C GLU A 88 -0.22 10.28 -9.09
N MET A 89 -1.01 11.33 -8.86
CA MET A 89 -1.91 11.87 -9.88
C MET A 89 -1.14 12.51 -11.05
N ASP A 90 -1.11 11.81 -12.18
CA ASP A 90 -0.60 12.34 -13.45
C ASP A 90 -1.50 11.99 -14.66
N TRP A 91 -1.23 12.61 -15.81
CA TRP A 91 -1.99 12.35 -17.04
C TRP A 91 -1.90 10.92 -17.58
N ASN A 92 -0.82 10.20 -17.27
CA ASN A 92 -0.61 8.82 -17.72
C ASN A 92 -1.40 7.85 -16.86
N LEU A 93 -1.56 8.15 -15.57
CA LEU A 93 -2.40 7.40 -14.65
C LEU A 93 -3.84 7.35 -15.17
N LEU A 94 -4.40 8.45 -15.66
CA LEU A 94 -5.75 8.46 -16.24
C LEU A 94 -5.88 7.45 -17.40
N SER A 95 -4.81 7.26 -18.17
CA SER A 95 -4.79 6.28 -19.27
C SER A 95 -4.62 4.86 -18.74
N LEU A 96 -3.75 4.66 -17.73
CA LEU A 96 -3.50 3.38 -17.07
C LEU A 96 -4.77 2.82 -16.41
N LEU A 97 -5.53 3.69 -15.72
CA LEU A 97 -6.79 3.33 -15.08
C LEU A 97 -7.83 2.82 -16.09
N LYS A 98 -7.81 3.32 -17.33
CA LYS A 98 -8.73 2.86 -18.40
C LYS A 98 -8.37 1.49 -18.97
N THR A 99 -7.13 1.00 -18.79
CA THR A 99 -6.64 -0.21 -19.46
C THR A 99 -6.16 -1.33 -18.53
N GLY A 100 -6.17 -1.14 -17.20
CA GLY A 100 -5.64 -2.15 -16.27
C GLY A 100 -5.73 -1.80 -14.78
N GLN A 101 -6.80 -1.13 -14.34
CA GLN A 101 -6.95 -0.62 -12.96
C GLN A 101 -6.84 -1.67 -11.84
N GLU A 102 -7.25 -2.91 -12.09
CA GLU A 102 -7.36 -3.96 -11.06
C GLU A 102 -6.00 -4.28 -10.41
N ASP A 103 -4.92 -3.95 -11.10
CA ASP A 103 -3.59 -4.20 -10.62
C ASP A 103 -3.16 -3.27 -9.48
N TYR A 104 -3.80 -2.11 -9.33
CA TYR A 104 -3.42 -1.11 -8.32
C TYR A 104 -4.47 -0.93 -7.22
N CYS A 105 -5.56 -1.70 -7.27
CA CYS A 105 -6.63 -1.60 -6.29
C CYS A 105 -6.20 -2.07 -4.90
N LEU A 106 -6.69 -1.37 -3.88
CA LEU A 106 -6.49 -1.69 -2.47
C LEU A 106 -7.11 -3.06 -2.15
N ALA A 107 -6.28 -4.01 -1.70
CA ALA A 107 -6.66 -5.36 -1.28
C ALA A 107 -7.53 -6.12 -2.32
N GLY A 108 -7.30 -5.91 -3.62
CA GLY A 108 -8.08 -6.55 -4.68
C GLY A 108 -9.54 -6.07 -4.78
N SER A 109 -9.85 -4.94 -4.16
CA SER A 109 -11.16 -4.28 -4.26
C SER A 109 -11.30 -3.50 -5.58
N ARG A 110 -12.27 -2.58 -5.63
CA ARG A 110 -12.43 -1.59 -6.71
C ARG A 110 -11.92 -0.19 -6.32
N TYR A 111 -11.35 -0.04 -5.13
CA TYR A 111 -10.90 1.25 -4.62
C TYR A 111 -9.41 1.43 -4.92
N ILE A 112 -9.04 2.65 -5.27
CA ILE A 112 -7.68 3.07 -5.60
C ILE A 112 -7.33 4.24 -4.70
N LEU A 113 -6.09 4.27 -4.23
CA LEU A 113 -5.55 5.42 -3.52
C LEU A 113 -4.78 6.30 -4.50
N ILE A 114 -5.19 7.56 -4.60
CA ILE A 114 -4.55 8.55 -5.47
C ILE A 114 -3.97 9.66 -4.59
N GLU A 115 -2.67 9.91 -4.77
CA GLU A 115 -1.96 11.02 -4.13
C GLU A 115 -1.98 12.25 -5.05
N LEU A 116 -2.30 13.42 -4.50
CA LEU A 116 -2.21 14.68 -5.24
C LEU A 116 -0.80 15.27 -5.09
N PRO A 117 -0.31 16.03 -6.10
CA PRO A 117 0.91 16.80 -5.96
C PRO A 117 0.89 17.69 -4.70
N ALA A 118 1.98 17.69 -3.95
CA ALA A 118 2.05 18.33 -2.63
C ALA A 118 1.73 19.85 -2.63
N TYR A 119 1.94 20.52 -3.76
CA TYR A 119 1.88 21.99 -3.84
C TYR A 119 0.62 22.53 -4.52
N ASN A 120 -0.16 21.70 -5.19
CA ASN A 120 -1.35 22.14 -5.90
C ASN A 120 -2.32 20.98 -6.17
N VAL A 121 -3.61 21.30 -6.18
CA VAL A 121 -4.60 20.43 -6.81
C VAL A 121 -4.50 20.65 -8.33
N PRO A 122 -4.23 19.61 -9.14
CA PRO A 122 -4.19 19.77 -10.58
C PRO A 122 -5.56 20.15 -11.13
N ASN A 123 -5.61 21.02 -12.14
CA ASN A 123 -6.87 21.46 -12.75
C ASN A 123 -7.67 20.31 -13.39
N TYR A 124 -7.03 19.16 -13.63
CA TYR A 124 -7.63 17.95 -14.19
C TYR A 124 -8.05 16.92 -13.12
N ALA A 125 -7.97 17.26 -11.83
CA ALA A 125 -8.31 16.33 -10.75
C ALA A 125 -9.76 15.83 -10.84
N GLU A 126 -10.69 16.66 -11.30
CA GLU A 126 -12.10 16.27 -11.50
C GLU A 126 -12.28 15.28 -12.67
N ASP A 127 -11.34 15.18 -13.61
CA ASP A 127 -11.41 14.22 -14.71
C ASP A 127 -11.22 12.75 -14.26
N PHE A 128 -10.86 12.55 -12.98
CA PHE A 128 -10.70 11.25 -12.33
C PHE A 128 -11.96 10.77 -11.55
N LEU A 129 -13.00 11.60 -11.45
CA LEU A 129 -14.26 11.32 -10.75
C LEU A 129 -15.36 10.85 -11.73
#